data_AF-A0AB73BJZ0-F1
#
_entry.id   AF-A0AB73BJZ0-F1
#
_cell.length_a   1.000
_cell.length_b   1.000
_cell.length_c   1.000
_cell.angle_alpha   90.00
_cell.angle_beta   90.00
_cell.angle_gamma   90.00
#
_symmetry.space_group_name_H-M   'P 1'
#
loop_
_entity.id
_entity.type
_entity.pdbx_description
1 polymer ?
#
loop_
_entity_poly.entity_id
_entity_poly.type
_entity_poly.pdbx_seq_one_letter_code
_entity_poly.pdbx_strand_id
1 'polypeptide(L)' 'MNDWDYVNFSEDHEMDYHLGLVNKSKSHANRAFLKENTQWTAKNGLNKKIITHTEFKPYVIADKINLEDPR' A
#
# COMPACT_ATOMS: atom_id res chain seq x y z
N MET A 1 -5.21 -17.46 -11.40
CA MET A 1 -4.94 -16.51 -10.30
C MET A 1 -3.46 -16.59 -10.05
N ASN A 2 -2.72 -15.53 -10.37
CA ASN A 2 -1.26 -15.51 -10.19
C ASN A 2 -0.96 -14.87 -8.83
N ASP A 3 0.07 -15.35 -8.14
CA ASP A 3 0.47 -14.76 -6.86
C ASP A 3 0.84 -13.27 -7.01
N TRP A 4 1.31 -12.88 -8.20
CA TRP A 4 1.59 -11.50 -8.62
C TRP A 4 0.36 -10.57 -8.69
N ASP A 5 -0.86 -11.10 -8.53
CA ASP A 5 -2.07 -10.28 -8.50
C ASP A 5 -2.30 -9.64 -7.11
N TYR A 6 -1.63 -10.16 -6.08
CA TYR A 6 -1.87 -9.85 -4.67
C TYR A 6 -0.74 -9.04 -4.03
N VAL A 7 -1.11 -8.14 -3.12
CA VAL A 7 -0.12 -7.34 -2.40
C VAL A 7 0.57 -8.19 -1.33
N ASN A 8 1.89 -8.36 -1.46
CA ASN A 8 2.72 -8.95 -0.41
C ASN A 8 3.26 -7.89 0.55
N PHE A 9 2.56 -7.69 1.67
CA PHE A 9 2.95 -6.71 2.68
C PHE A 9 4.21 -7.05 3.48
N SER A 10 4.76 -8.25 3.33
CA SER A 10 6.06 -8.59 3.95
C SER A 10 7.24 -8.01 3.17
N GLU A 11 7.04 -7.65 1.90
CA GLU A 11 8.10 -7.19 1.02
C GLU A 11 8.10 -5.66 0.87
N ASP A 12 9.27 -5.05 1.02
CA ASP A 12 9.42 -3.59 0.93
C ASP A 12 9.24 -3.07 -0.50
N HIS A 13 9.65 -3.85 -1.51
CA HIS A 13 9.55 -3.45 -2.91
C HIS A 13 8.09 -3.36 -3.40
N GLU A 14 7.18 -4.11 -2.78
CA GLU A 14 5.74 -4.00 -3.00
C GLU A 14 5.20 -2.66 -2.50
N MET A 15 5.63 -2.22 -1.32
CA MET A 15 5.25 -0.89 -0.82
C MET A 15 5.85 0.21 -1.70
N ASP A 16 7.09 0.03 -2.18
CA ASP A 16 7.71 0.96 -3.11
C ASP A 16 6.96 1.11 -4.43
N TYR A 17 6.39 0.03 -4.94
CA TYR A 17 5.52 0.06 -6.12
C TYR A 17 4.30 0.96 -5.85
N HIS A 18 3.60 0.74 -4.75
CA HIS A 18 2.42 1.52 -4.38
C HIS A 18 2.76 3.00 -4.10
N LEU A 19 3.87 3.29 -3.43
CA LEU A 19 4.35 4.65 -3.18
C LEU A 19 4.72 5.38 -4.48
N GLY A 20 5.32 4.65 -5.43
CA GLY A 20 5.62 5.17 -6.76
C GLY A 20 4.37 5.60 -7.53
N LEU A 21 3.27 4.84 -7.43
CA LEU A 21 2.00 5.16 -8.10
C LEU A 21 1.37 6.48 -7.61
N VAL A 22 1.65 6.89 -6.37
CA VAL A 22 1.15 8.14 -5.77
C VAL A 22 2.19 9.25 -5.69
N ASN A 23 3.37 9.03 -6.29
CA ASN A 23 4.52 9.94 -6.27
C ASN A 23 4.94 10.35 -4.85
N LYS A 24 5.11 9.37 -3.97
CA LYS A 24 5.56 9.56 -2.58
C LYS A 24 6.93 8.92 -2.35
N SER A 25 7.62 9.39 -1.32
CA SER A 25 8.94 8.89 -0.93
C SER A 25 8.89 7.39 -0.63
N LYS A 26 9.91 6.66 -1.03
CA LYS A 26 10.13 5.23 -0.71
C LYS A 26 10.80 5.06 0.67
N SER A 27 10.45 5.91 1.63
CA SER A 27 11.04 5.92 2.97
C SER A 27 10.52 4.76 3.81
N HIS A 28 11.32 4.33 4.79
CA HIS A 28 10.89 3.33 5.77
C HIS A 28 9.58 3.75 6.46
N ALA A 29 9.42 5.03 6.79
CA ALA A 29 8.20 5.57 7.41
C ALA A 29 6.97 5.39 6.51
N ASN A 30 7.07 5.71 5.22
CA ASN A 30 5.96 5.53 4.29
C ASN A 30 5.61 4.04 4.09
N ARG A 31 6.61 3.15 3.99
CA ARG A 31 6.36 1.71 3.89
C ARG A 31 5.68 1.16 5.15
N ALA A 32 6.16 1.57 6.33
CA ALA A 32 5.56 1.20 7.61
C ALA A 32 4.11 1.70 7.69
N PHE A 33 3.84 2.93 7.27
CA PHE A 33 2.49 3.48 7.22
C PHE A 33 1.55 2.61 6.37
N LEU A 34 1.98 2.21 5.17
CA LEU A 34 1.18 1.33 4.30
C LEU A 34 0.89 -0.05 4.93
N LYS A 35 1.88 -0.65 5.59
CA LYS A 35 1.77 -1.99 6.22
C LYS A 35 0.93 -1.98 7.50
N GLU A 36 1.08 -0.93 8.31
CA GLU A 36 0.52 -0.85 9.66
C GLU A 36 -0.81 -0.11 9.72
N ASN A 37 -1.17 0.66 8.69
CA ASN A 37 -2.41 1.44 8.66
C ASN A 37 -3.22 1.12 7.40
N THR A 38 -2.74 1.53 6.22
CA THR A 38 -3.51 1.45 4.97
C THR A 38 -3.93 0.01 4.65
N GLN A 39 -3.06 -0.99 4.89
CA GLN A 39 -3.39 -2.40 4.73
C GLN A 39 -4.65 -2.80 5.50
N TRP A 40 -4.73 -2.43 6.78
CA TRP A 40 -5.84 -2.83 7.64
C TRP A 40 -7.12 -2.09 7.28
N THR A 41 -7.03 -0.81 6.94
CA THR A 41 -8.15 -0.04 6.39
C THR A 41 -8.72 -0.70 5.14
N ALA A 42 -7.86 -1.13 4.20
CA ALA A 42 -8.28 -1.80 2.98
C ALA A 42 -8.91 -3.18 3.25
N LYS A 43 -8.26 -4.02 4.06
CA LYS A 43 -8.75 -5.36 4.41
C LYS A 43 -10.10 -5.31 5.13
N ASN A 44 -10.24 -4.41 6.10
CA ASN A 44 -11.48 -4.25 6.85
C ASN A 44 -12.60 -3.66 5.98
N GLY A 45 -12.28 -2.64 5.17
CA GLY A 45 -13.25 -1.99 4.28
C GLY A 45 -13.80 -2.94 3.20
N LEU A 46 -12.98 -3.88 2.72
CA LEU A 46 -13.40 -4.89 1.73
C LEU A 46 -13.88 -6.20 2.36
N ASN A 47 -13.77 -6.36 3.69
CA ASN A 47 -14.01 -7.61 4.41
C ASN A 47 -13.20 -8.80 3.84
N LYS A 48 -11.90 -8.60 3.60
CA LYS A 48 -10.98 -9.59 3.00
C LYS A 48 -9.69 -9.76 3.80
N LYS A 49 -9.15 -10.97 3.81
CA LYS A 49 -7.84 -11.28 4.41
C LYS A 49 -6.65 -11.00 3.48
N ILE A 50 -6.87 -11.19 2.18
CA ILE A 50 -5.90 -11.02 1.09
C ILE A 50 -6.55 -10.07 0.07
N ILE A 51 -5.80 -9.10 -0.41
CA ILE A 51 -6.29 -8.07 -1.35
C ILE A 51 -5.32 -7.94 -2.53
N THR A 52 -5.89 -7.62 -3.69
CA THR A 52 -5.13 -7.40 -4.93
C THR A 52 -4.53 -6.00 -5.00
N HIS A 53 -3.56 -5.77 -5.88
CA HIS A 53 -3.01 -4.41 -6.10
C HIS A 53 -4.10 -3.42 -6.51
N THR A 54 -5.04 -3.86 -7.35
CA THR A 54 -6.17 -3.04 -7.82
C THR A 54 -7.08 -2.63 -6.67
N GLU A 55 -7.32 -3.52 -5.72
CA GLU A 55 -8.13 -3.25 -4.52
C GLU A 55 -7.41 -2.36 -3.52
N PHE A 56 -6.09 -2.49 -3.39
CA PHE A 56 -5.31 -1.71 -2.45
C PHE A 56 -5.08 -0.26 -2.91
N LYS A 57 -4.91 -0.05 -4.22
CA LYS A 57 -4.58 1.27 -4.82
C LYS A 57 -5.50 2.42 -4.37
N PRO A 58 -6.84 2.31 -4.33
CA PRO A 58 -7.70 3.39 -3.87
C PRO A 58 -7.42 3.85 -2.43
N TYR A 59 -7.07 2.92 -1.55
CA TYR A 59 -6.74 3.24 -0.15
C TYR A 59 -5.41 3.98 -0.05
N VAL A 60 -4.41 3.59 -0.84
CA VAL A 60 -3.13 4.32 -0.92
C VAL A 60 -3.33 5.74 -1.43
N ILE A 61 -4.23 5.95 -2.40
CA ILE A 61 -4.57 7.29 -2.91
C ILE A 61 -5.25 8.12 -1.83
N ALA A 62 -6.20 7.54 -1.08
CA ALA A 62 -6.90 8.24 0.00
C ALA A 62 -5.93 8.66 1.12
N ASP A 63 -4.99 7.79 1.48
CA ASP A 63 -4.00 8.04 2.52
C ASP A 63 -2.80 8.88 2.06
N LYS A 64 -2.76 9.31 0.80
CA LYS A 64 -1.64 10.06 0.22
C LYS A 64 -1.23 11.28 1.06
N ILE A 65 -2.17 11.94 1.73
CA ILE A 65 -1.90 13.11 2.58
C ILE A 65 -1.03 12.78 3.81
N ASN A 66 -1.04 11.52 4.25
CA ASN A 66 -0.27 11.04 5.41
C ASN A 66 1.15 10.56 5.02
N LEU A 67 1.48 10.57 3.73
CA LEU A 67 2.75 10.08 3.20
C LEU A 67 3.71 11.22 2.89
N GLU A 68 4.98 11.04 3.21
CA GLU A 68 6.05 11.98 2.93
C GLU A 68 6.31 12.10 1.42
N ASP A 69 6.52 13.33 0.93
CA ASP A 69 6.93 13.58 -0.45
C ASP A 69 8.39 13.14 -0.68
N PRO A 70 8.77 12.83 -1.94
CA PRO A 70 10.16 12.56 -2.29
C PRO A 70 11.05 13.75 -1.92
N ARG A 71 12.25 13.46 -1.41
CA ARG A 71 13.30 14.46 -1.16
C ARG A 71 14.11 14.73 -2.41
#